data_AF-A0A5A9W631-F1
#
_entry.id   AF-A0A5A9W631-F1
#
_cell.length_a   1.000
_cell.length_b   1.000
_cell.length_c   1.000
_cell.angle_alpha   90.00
_cell.angle_beta   90.00
_cell.angle_gamma   90.00
#
_symmetry.space_group_name_H-M   'P 1'
#
loop_
_entity.id
_entity.type
_entity.pdbx_description
1 polymer ?
#
loop_
_entity_poly.entity_id
_entity_poly.type
_entity_poly.pdbx_seq_one_letter_code
_entity_poly.pdbx_strand_id
1 'polypeptide(L)' 'MFNFFRKSQSEEKKRQQAYEAKLHEAMTAQRQGDIRRYSELSEQAAKLYADLQAHKERASK' A
#
# COMPACT_ATOMS: atom_id res chain seq x y z
N MET A 1 0.39 -20.09 22.83
CA MET A 1 -0.62 -19.63 21.84
C MET A 1 -0.36 -18.17 21.42
N PHE A 2 0.67 -17.90 20.61
CA PHE A 2 1.07 -16.53 20.19
C PHE A 2 1.26 -16.39 18.66
N ASN A 3 0.76 -17.33 17.86
CA ASN A 3 1.06 -17.39 16.42
C ASN A 3 0.05 -16.69 15.51
N PHE A 4 -1.12 -16.28 16.00
CA PHE A 4 -2.13 -15.59 15.17
C PHE A 4 -1.87 -14.08 15.08
N PHE A 5 -1.47 -13.43 16.18
CA PHE A 5 -1.19 -11.99 16.21
C PHE A 5 0.04 -11.58 15.39
N ARG A 6 1.04 -12.46 15.28
CA ARG A 6 2.26 -12.20 14.50
C ARG A 6 2.02 -12.30 12.99
N LYS A 7 1.05 -13.14 12.58
CA LYS A 7 0.69 -13.33 11.17
C LYS A 7 -0.14 -12.16 10.64
N SER A 8 -1.12 -11.65 11.40
CA SER A 8 -1.91 -10.48 10.98
C SER A 8 -1.05 -9.22 10.86
N GLN A 9 -0.12 -8.99 11.80
CA GLN A 9 0.84 -7.89 11.73
C GLN A 9 1.77 -8.00 10.50
N SER A 10 2.10 -9.21 10.07
CA SER A 10 2.95 -9.43 8.89
C SER A 10 2.21 -9.13 7.58
N GLU A 11 0.91 -9.45 7.49
CA GLU A 11 0.10 -9.20 6.30
C GLU A 11 -0.22 -7.71 6.14
N GLU A 12 -0.54 -7.01 7.23
CA GLU A 12 -0.72 -5.55 7.20
C GLU A 12 0.58 -4.84 6.82
N LYS A 13 1.72 -5.25 7.39
CA LYS A 13 3.04 -4.70 7.03
C LYS A 13 3.38 -4.93 5.56
N LYS A 14 3.09 -6.12 5.01
CA LYS A 14 3.28 -6.40 3.58
C LYS A 14 2.44 -5.47 2.70
N ARG A 15 1.18 -5.23 3.05
CA ARG A 15 0.28 -4.31 2.31
C ARG A 15 0.77 -2.87 2.39
N GLN A 16 1.21 -2.42 3.57
CA GLN A 16 1.82 -1.11 3.77
C GLN A 16 3.07 -0.94 2.90
N GLN A 17 3.98 -1.93 2.91
CA GLN A 17 5.19 -1.90 2.09
C GLN A 17 4.88 -1.85 0.58
N ALA A 18 3.87 -2.59 0.11
CA ALA A 18 3.45 -2.55 -1.28
C ALA A 18 2.91 -1.16 -1.69
N TYR A 19 2.12 -0.54 -0.81
CA TYR A 19 1.67 0.85 -0.99
C TYR A 19 2.84 1.82 -1.07
N GLU A 20 3.77 1.75 -0.11
CA GLU A 20 4.95 2.64 -0.06
C GLU A 20 5.85 2.47 -1.29
N ALA A 21 6.06 1.23 -1.75
CA ALA A 21 6.81 0.95 -2.97
C ALA A 21 6.16 1.60 -4.20
N LYS A 22 4.84 1.46 -4.35
CA LYS A 22 4.09 2.08 -5.46
C LYS A 22 4.09 3.60 -5.39
N LEU A 23 3.97 4.16 -4.19
CA LEU A 23 4.07 5.60 -3.98
C LEU A 23 5.47 6.11 -4.38
N HIS A 24 6.52 5.38 -4.00
CA HIS A 24 7.89 5.74 -4.36
C HIS A 24 8.14 5.67 -5.88
N GLU A 25 7.60 4.66 -6.57
CA GLU A 25 7.59 4.58 -8.03
C GLU A 25 6.87 5.80 -8.64
N ALA A 26 5.69 6.16 -8.12
CA ALA A 26 4.93 7.31 -8.58
C ALA A 26 5.74 8.61 -8.40
N MET A 27 6.33 8.84 -7.23
CA MET A 27 7.17 10.02 -6.96
C MET A 27 8.38 10.07 -7.89
N THR A 28 8.96 8.92 -8.24
CA THR A 28 10.08 8.84 -9.18
C THR A 28 9.62 9.20 -10.59
N ALA A 29 8.49 8.67 -11.05
CA ALA A 29 7.89 9.03 -12.33
C ALA A 29 7.54 10.52 -12.40
N GLN A 30 7.01 11.09 -11.31
CA GLN A 30 6.74 12.52 -11.20
C GLN A 30 8.03 13.36 -11.34
N ARG A 31 9.10 12.98 -10.64
CA ARG A 31 10.41 13.65 -10.73
C ARG A 31 11.03 13.55 -12.13
N GLN A 32 10.77 12.46 -12.85
CA GLN A 32 11.21 12.26 -14.22
C GLN A 32 10.33 13.00 -15.25
N GLY A 33 9.21 13.59 -14.83
CA GLY A 33 8.26 14.26 -15.71
C GLY A 33 7.34 13.31 -16.49
N ASP A 34 7.30 12.03 -16.13
CA ASP A 34 6.39 11.05 -16.74
C ASP A 34 5.01 11.11 -16.05
N ILE A 35 4.20 12.08 -16.48
CA ILE A 35 2.89 12.35 -15.90
C ILE A 35 1.91 11.20 -16.11
N ARG A 36 1.95 10.54 -17.28
CA ARG A 36 1.07 9.39 -17.57
C ARG A 36 1.37 8.26 -16.58
N ARG A 37 2.65 7.93 -16.43
CA ARG A 37 3.06 6.87 -15.52
C ARG A 37 2.81 7.24 -14.07
N TYR A 38 3.01 8.50 -13.69
CA TYR A 38 2.66 9.01 -12.37
C TYR A 38 1.16 8.83 -12.07
N SER A 39 0.27 9.18 -12.99
CA SER A 39 -1.18 9.01 -12.83
C SER A 39 -1.55 7.54 -12.61
N GLU A 40 -1.04 6.63 -13.46
CA GLU A 40 -1.28 5.19 -13.32
C GLU A 40 -0.77 4.63 -11.99
N LEU A 41 0.43 5.01 -11.57
CA LEU A 41 1.05 4.53 -10.34
C LEU A 41 0.37 5.10 -9.10
N SER A 42 -0.08 6.36 -9.16
CA SER A 42 -0.81 7.01 -8.08
C SER A 42 -2.18 6.37 -7.87
N GLU A 43 -2.89 6.01 -8.94
CA GLU A 43 -4.15 5.25 -8.84
C GLU A 43 -3.92 3.86 -8.23
N GLN A 44 -2.85 3.18 -8.61
CA GLN A 44 -2.50 1.87 -8.02
C GLN A 44 -2.17 2.01 -6.53
N ALA A 45 -1.41 3.04 -6.13
CA ALA A 45 -1.11 3.32 -4.75
C ALA A 45 -2.40 3.64 -3.96
N ALA A 46 -3.31 4.43 -4.52
CA ALA A 46 -4.60 4.74 -3.89
C ALA A 46 -5.45 3.48 -3.65
N LYS A 47 -5.49 2.55 -4.61
CA LYS A 47 -6.17 1.25 -4.45
C LYS A 47 -5.57 0.42 -3.32
N LEU A 48 -4.24 0.32 -3.27
CA LEU A 48 -3.54 -0.41 -2.21
C LEU A 48 -3.79 0.20 -0.82
N TYR A 49 -3.86 1.53 -0.73
CA TYR A 49 -4.17 2.23 0.51
C TYR A 49 -5.62 1.97 0.96
N ALA A 50 -6.58 2.01 0.04
CA ALA A 50 -7.98 1.69 0.34
C ALA A 50 -8.12 0.23 0.85
N ASP A 51 -7.45 -0.72 0.21
CA ASP A 51 -7.43 -2.12 0.63
C ASP A 51 -6.79 -2.31 2.01
N LEU A 52 -5.71 -1.57 2.29
CA LEU A 52 -5.06 -1.57 3.59
C LEU A 52 -6.03 -1.07 4.66
N GLN A 53 -6.70 0.06 4.43
CA GLN A 53 -7.62 0.64 5.42
C GLN A 53 -8.82 -0.28 5.66
N ALA A 54 -9.42 -0.83 4.61
CA ALA A 54 -10.50 -1.81 4.75
C ALA A 54 -10.06 -3.04 5.55
N HIS A 55 -8.82 -3.49 5.39
CA HIS A 55 -8.26 -4.59 6.18
C HIS A 55 -8.04 -4.21 7.65
N LYS A 56 -7.54 -3.00 7.94
CA LYS A 56 -7.38 -2.51 9.33
C LYS A 56 -8.71 -2.37 10.04
N GLU A 57 -9.71 -1.80 9.38
CA GLU A 57 -11.07 -1.66 9.92
C GLU A 57 -11.70 -3.03 10.22
N ARG A 58 -11.51 -4.02 9.34
CA ARG A 58 -11.97 -5.39 9.59
C ARG A 58 -11.22 -6.09 10.71
N ALA A 59 -9.92 -5.82 10.89
CA ALA A 59 -9.12 -6.39 11.97
C ALA A 59 -9.42 -5.74 13.34
N SER A 60 -10.05 -4.56 13.35
CA SER A 60 -10.43 -3.81 14.56
C SER A 60 -11.86 -4.10 15.04
N LYS A 61 -12.68 -4.85 14.30
CA LYS A 61 -14.02 -5.30 14.68
C LYS A 61 -13.99 -6.76 15.12
#